data_AF-A0AAV2ZLN5-F1
#
_entry.id   AF-A0AAV2ZLN5-F1
#
_cell.length_a   1.000
_cell.length_b   1.000
_cell.length_c   1.000
_cell.angle_alpha   90.00
_cell.angle_beta   90.00
_cell.angle_gamma   90.00
#
_symmetry.space_group_name_H-M   'P 1'
#
loop_
_entity.id
_entity.type
_entity.pdbx_description
1 polymer ?
#
loop_
_entity_poly.entity_id
_entity_poly.type
_entity_poly.pdbx_seq_one_letter_code
_entity_poly.pdbx_strand_id
1 'polypeptide(L)'
;MSSDDDSNLKEMLVMARDITGMFPMVILTHETSEHLLKNQEQFRRMGTQYIFSVENYTGQDTVKSHRKHEKILQCLHEIVRIVEFQMRERRDPIAENITRKKILLTFLMEREKERAIVEEDIKREGAKPTKKNICLLL
;
A
#
# COMPACT_ATOMS: atom_id res chain seq x y z
N MET A 1 9.45 12.10 -6.30
CA MET A 1 9.66 10.65 -6.52
C MET A 1 10.09 10.45 -7.94
N SER A 2 10.98 9.48 -8.20
CA SER A 2 11.41 9.15 -9.56
C SER A 2 10.30 8.41 -10.31
N SER A 3 10.33 8.36 -11.65
CA SER A 3 9.33 7.65 -12.47
C SER A 3 9.20 6.16 -12.09
N ASP A 4 10.31 5.58 -11.65
CA ASP A 4 10.41 4.14 -11.38
C ASP A 4 9.79 3.80 -10.01
N ASP A 5 9.87 4.72 -9.05
CA ASP A 5 9.21 4.57 -7.74
C ASP A 5 7.68 4.61 -7.90
N ASP A 6 7.17 5.42 -8.82
CA ASP A 6 5.74 5.56 -9.10
C ASP A 6 5.16 4.30 -9.77
N SER A 7 5.90 3.67 -10.69
CA SER A 7 5.48 2.42 -11.33
C SER A 7 5.39 1.29 -10.32
N ASN A 8 6.43 1.14 -9.50
CA ASN A 8 6.49 0.10 -8.47
C ASN A 8 5.37 0.29 -7.43
N LEU A 9 5.12 1.52 -6.99
CA LEU A 9 4.05 1.82 -6.04
C LEU A 9 2.66 1.52 -6.62
N LYS A 10 2.45 1.81 -7.90
CA LYS A 10 1.19 1.46 -8.59
C LYS A 10 0.99 -0.06 -8.67
N GLU A 11 2.03 -0.81 -9.01
CA GLU A 11 2.00 -2.28 -9.00
C GLU A 11 1.68 -2.84 -7.61
N MET A 12 2.29 -2.28 -6.57
CA MET A 12 1.98 -2.64 -5.19
C MET A 12 0.51 -2.41 -4.83
N LEU A 13 -0.09 -1.29 -5.25
CA LEU A 13 -1.51 -1.00 -4.98
C LEU A 13 -2.45 -1.97 -5.71
N VAL A 14 -2.14 -2.30 -6.96
CA VAL A 14 -2.90 -3.29 -7.74
C VAL A 14 -2.82 -4.67 -7.07
N MET A 15 -1.62 -5.09 -6.69
CA MET A 15 -1.38 -6.36 -6.05
C MET A 15 -2.04 -6.47 -4.67
N ALA A 16 -1.98 -5.40 -3.86
CA ALA A 16 -2.69 -5.34 -2.59
C ALA A 16 -4.19 -5.59 -2.78
N ARG A 17 -4.79 -5.00 -3.82
CA ARG A 17 -6.19 -5.25 -4.17
C ARG A 17 -6.43 -6.69 -4.58
N ASP A 18 -5.58 -7.24 -5.43
CA ASP A 18 -5.79 -8.57 -6.00
C ASP A 18 -5.59 -9.68 -4.95
N ILE A 19 -4.70 -9.48 -3.97
CA ILE A 19 -4.48 -10.41 -2.85
C ILE A 19 -5.57 -10.28 -1.77
N THR A 20 -5.97 -9.06 -1.42
CA THR A 20 -6.92 -8.84 -0.31
C THR A 20 -8.38 -8.88 -0.75
N GLY A 21 -8.65 -8.68 -2.05
CA GLY A 21 -9.98 -8.45 -2.59
C GLY A 21 -10.55 -7.08 -2.23
N MET A 22 -9.76 -6.18 -1.64
CA MET A 22 -10.18 -4.86 -1.15
C MET A 22 -9.37 -3.75 -1.80
N PHE A 23 -9.99 -2.60 -2.07
CA PHE A 23 -9.22 -1.44 -2.53
C PHE A 23 -8.29 -0.96 -1.42
N PRO A 24 -6.97 -0.83 -1.68
CA PRO A 24 -6.04 -0.35 -0.67
C PRO A 24 -6.39 1.07 -0.26
N MET A 25 -6.26 1.33 1.04
CA MET A 25 -6.42 2.65 1.64
C MET A 25 -5.04 3.27 1.85
N VAL A 26 -4.86 4.51 1.39
CA VAL A 26 -3.61 5.25 1.53
C VAL A 26 -3.77 6.29 2.63
N ILE A 27 -2.89 6.22 3.63
CA ILE A 27 -2.86 7.17 4.75
C ILE A 27 -1.58 8.01 4.62
N LEU A 28 -1.75 9.32 4.46
CA LEU A 28 -0.67 10.30 4.34
C LEU A 28 -0.47 10.98 5.69
N THR A 29 0.64 10.66 6.37
CA THR A 29 0.89 11.00 7.78
C THR A 29 1.55 12.37 8.03
N HIS A 30 1.53 13.27 7.04
CA HIS A 30 2.04 14.64 7.15
C HIS A 30 1.10 15.63 6.48
N GLU A 31 -0.05 15.86 7.11
CA GLU A 31 -1.11 16.73 6.58
C GLU A 31 -0.68 18.18 6.33
N THR A 32 0.33 18.67 7.04
CA THR A 32 0.87 20.03 6.88
C THR A 32 1.94 20.15 5.79
N SER A 33 2.22 19.09 5.04
CA SER A 33 3.19 19.11 3.94
C SER A 33 2.68 19.93 2.76
N GLU A 34 3.51 20.84 2.23
CA GLU A 34 3.26 21.55 0.96
C GLU A 34 3.00 20.59 -0.22
N HIS A 35 3.39 19.32 -0.08
CA HIS A 35 3.22 18.30 -1.10
C HIS A 35 1.95 17.46 -0.94
N LEU A 36 1.11 17.73 0.07
CA LEU A 36 -0.07 16.90 0.35
C LEU A 36 -1.00 16.78 -0.87
N LEU A 37 -1.39 17.91 -1.46
CA LEU A 37 -2.29 17.94 -2.62
C LEU A 37 -1.70 17.18 -3.81
N LYS A 38 -0.40 17.38 -4.07
CA LYS A 38 0.33 16.69 -5.14
C LYS A 38 0.35 15.18 -4.92
N ASN A 39 0.63 14.74 -3.70
CA ASN A 39 0.65 13.32 -3.35
C ASN A 39 -0.75 12.71 -3.45
N GLN A 40 -1.79 13.40 -2.99
CA GLN A 40 -3.18 12.95 -3.14
C GLN A 40 -3.57 12.78 -4.61
N GLU A 41 -3.28 13.75 -5.47
CA GLU A 41 -3.53 13.62 -6.91
C GLU A 41 -2.77 12.46 -7.54
N GLN A 42 -1.51 12.27 -7.14
CA GLN A 42 -0.69 11.17 -7.62
C GLN A 42 -1.31 9.81 -7.28
N PHE A 43 -1.71 9.59 -6.03
CA PHE A 43 -2.39 8.37 -5.60
C PHE A 43 -3.74 8.18 -6.29
N ARG A 44 -4.49 9.25 -6.55
CA ARG A 44 -5.73 9.18 -7.35
C ARG A 44 -5.44 8.72 -8.78
N ARG A 45 -4.41 9.27 -9.43
CA ARG A 45 -3.98 8.85 -10.79
C ARG A 45 -3.51 7.39 -10.83
N MET A 46 -3.01 6.86 -9.70
CA MET A 46 -2.67 5.43 -9.56
C MET A 46 -3.90 4.53 -9.36
N GLY A 47 -5.11 5.10 -9.19
CA GLY A 47 -6.36 4.35 -9.05
C GLY A 47 -6.84 4.16 -7.60
N THR A 48 -6.18 4.81 -6.63
CA THR A 48 -6.58 4.75 -5.23
C THR A 48 -7.79 5.64 -4.98
N GLN A 49 -8.87 5.07 -4.45
CA GLN A 49 -10.10 5.80 -4.12
C GLN A 49 -10.09 6.34 -2.69
N TYR A 50 -9.50 5.57 -1.76
CA TYR A 50 -9.50 5.88 -0.34
C TYR A 50 -8.16 6.48 0.07
N ILE A 51 -8.10 7.82 0.12
CA ILE A 51 -6.90 8.56 0.51
C ILE A 51 -7.25 9.46 1.68
N PHE A 52 -6.62 9.22 2.83
CA PHE A 52 -6.80 10.00 4.04
C PHE A 52 -5.52 10.74 4.36
N SER A 53 -5.65 12.02 4.72
CA SER A 53 -4.54 12.74 5.33
C SER A 53 -4.79 12.80 6.83
N VAL A 54 -3.79 12.41 7.58
CA VAL A 54 -3.80 12.48 9.03
C VAL A 54 -2.53 13.17 9.49
N GLU A 55 -2.63 13.93 10.56
CA GLU A 55 -1.44 14.43 11.23
C GLU A 55 -0.71 13.30 11.97
N ASN A 56 0.60 13.45 12.10
CA ASN A 56 1.45 12.44 12.70
C ASN A 56 1.34 12.50 14.23
N TYR A 57 0.91 11.39 14.85
CA TYR A 57 0.89 11.25 16.30
C TYR A 57 2.28 10.88 16.78
N THR A 58 3.07 11.89 17.18
CA THR A 58 4.41 11.66 17.75
C THR A 58 4.38 11.87 19.26
N GLY A 59 5.33 11.25 19.99
CA GLY A 59 5.45 11.47 21.44
C GLY A 59 5.77 12.92 21.84
N GLN A 60 6.20 13.75 20.89
CA GLN A 60 6.44 15.19 21.06
C GLN A 60 5.22 16.05 20.68
N ASP A 61 4.15 15.43 20.17
CA ASP A 61 2.94 16.13 19.76
C ASP A 61 2.13 16.53 20.99
N THR A 62 2.46 17.70 21.53
CA THR A 62 1.87 18.24 22.77
C THR A 62 0.46 18.81 22.56
N VAL A 63 0.04 18.99 21.31
CA VAL A 63 -1.25 19.60 20.95
C VAL A 63 -2.25 18.52 20.53
N LYS A 64 -2.99 18.00 21.52
CA LYS A 64 -4.19 17.17 21.29
C LYS A 64 -5.33 18.05 20.77
N SER A 65 -5.32 18.31 19.46
CA SER A 65 -6.43 19.03 18.82
C SER A 65 -7.59 18.06 18.56
N HIS A 66 -8.80 18.42 18.96
CA HIS A 66 -10.02 17.63 18.71
C HIS A 66 -10.19 17.28 17.23
N ARG A 67 -9.79 18.19 16.33
CA ARG A 67 -9.83 17.98 14.87
C ARG A 67 -8.87 16.89 14.39
N LYS A 68 -7.70 16.70 15.03
CA LYS A 68 -6.78 15.61 14.68
C LYS A 68 -7.41 14.24 14.95
N HIS A 69 -8.07 14.10 16.10
CA HIS A 69 -8.75 12.88 16.49
C HIS A 69 -9.92 12.56 15.56
N GLU A 70 -10.68 13.59 15.17
CA GLU A 70 -11.80 13.44 14.25
C GLU A 70 -11.40 12.80 12.92
N LYS A 71 -10.30 13.22 12.30
CA LYS A 71 -9.84 12.66 11.01
C LYS A 71 -9.41 11.19 11.11
N ILE A 72 -8.75 10.81 12.20
CA ILE A 72 -8.41 9.40 12.43
C ILE A 72 -9.68 8.57 12.64
N LEU A 73 -10.64 9.09 13.40
CA LEU A 73 -11.90 8.39 13.64
C LEU A 73 -12.73 8.26 12.36
N GLN A 74 -12.74 9.28 11.50
CA GLN A 74 -13.35 9.22 10.17
C GLN A 74 -12.69 8.15 9.30
N CYS A 75 -11.35 8.07 9.29
CA CYS A 75 -10.62 7.03 8.58
C CYS A 75 -11.02 5.62 9.08
N LEU A 76 -11.01 5.41 10.39
CA LEU A 76 -11.40 4.14 11.01
C LEU A 76 -12.86 3.78 10.72
N HIS A 77 -13.75 4.76 10.76
CA HIS A 77 -15.17 4.56 10.45
C HIS A 77 -15.36 4.10 9.00
N GLU A 78 -14.67 4.72 8.04
CA GLU A 78 -14.77 4.27 6.63
C GLU A 78 -14.16 2.89 6.41
N ILE A 79 -13.09 2.53 7.13
CA ILE A 79 -12.57 1.15 7.11
C ILE A 79 -13.65 0.17 7.55
N VAL A 80 -14.33 0.43 8.67
CA VAL A 80 -15.39 -0.45 9.18
C VAL A 80 -16.53 -0.55 8.15
N ARG A 81 -16.96 0.56 7.56
CA ARG A 81 -18.02 0.54 6.53
C ARG A 81 -17.64 -0.28 5.30
N ILE A 82 -16.38 -0.19 4.85
CA ILE A 82 -15.89 -0.99 3.73
C ILE A 82 -15.94 -2.48 4.09
N VAL A 83 -15.45 -2.85 5.27
CA VAL A 83 -15.45 -4.24 5.74
C VAL A 83 -16.89 -4.77 5.87
N GLU A 84 -17.79 -4.00 6.48
CA GLU A 84 -19.20 -4.37 6.58
C GLU A 84 -19.87 -4.57 5.22
N PHE A 85 -19.59 -3.70 4.25
CA PHE A 85 -20.10 -3.85 2.89
C PHE A 85 -19.63 -5.17 2.28
N GLN A 86 -18.35 -5.50 2.41
CA GLN A 86 -17.78 -6.74 1.89
C GLN A 86 -18.38 -7.98 2.58
N MET A 87 -18.69 -7.90 3.87
CA MET A 87 -19.34 -8.99 4.60
C MET A 87 -20.80 -9.23 4.20
N ARG A 88 -21.48 -8.24 3.60
CA ARG A 88 -22.86 -8.38 3.13
C ARG A 88 -22.97 -9.10 1.79
N GLU A 89 -21.91 -9.10 0.99
CA GLU A 89 -21.90 -9.80 -0.29
C GLU A 89 -21.80 -11.32 -0.09
N ARG A 90 -22.66 -12.09 -0.77
CA ARG A 90 -22.52 -13.55 -0.82
C ARG A 90 -21.31 -13.90 -1.67
N ARG A 91 -20.18 -14.10 -1.01
CA ARG A 91 -18.93 -14.56 -1.60
C ARG A 91 -18.71 -16.03 -1.30
N ASP A 92 -17.95 -16.70 -2.16
CA ASP A 92 -17.43 -18.04 -1.88
C ASP A 92 -16.02 -17.91 -1.30
N PRO A 93 -15.85 -18.04 0.03
CA PRO A 93 -14.56 -17.85 0.67
C PRO A 93 -13.52 -18.86 0.21
N ILE A 94 -13.95 -20.06 -0.24
CA ILE A 94 -13.04 -21.12 -0.68
C ILE A 94 -12.48 -20.78 -2.05
N ALA A 95 -13.35 -20.40 -3.00
CA ALA A 95 -12.93 -19.99 -4.34
C ALA A 95 -12.04 -18.74 -4.32
N GLU A 96 -12.38 -17.76 -3.47
CA GLU A 96 -11.56 -16.57 -3.28
C GLU A 96 -10.20 -16.91 -2.68
N ASN A 97 -10.15 -17.75 -1.64
CA ASN A 97 -8.90 -18.16 -1.01
C ASN A 97 -7.98 -18.90 -2.01
N ILE A 98 -8.53 -19.78 -2.85
CA ILE A 98 -7.75 -20.47 -3.90
C ILE A 98 -7.16 -19.45 -4.88
N THR A 99 -7.97 -18.48 -5.32
CA THR A 99 -7.52 -17.43 -6.25
C THR A 99 -6.42 -16.56 -5.65
N ARG A 100 -6.62 -16.08 -4.41
CA ARG A 100 -5.63 -15.26 -3.69
C ARG A 100 -4.32 -16.00 -3.46
N LYS A 101 -4.37 -17.29 -3.11
CA LYS A 101 -3.18 -18.13 -2.96
C LYS A 101 -2.42 -18.28 -4.28
N LYS A 102 -3.12 -18.46 -5.41
CA LYS A 102 -2.48 -18.52 -6.73
C LYS A 102 -1.74 -17.22 -7.05
N ILE A 103 -2.41 -16.07 -6.86
CA ILE A 103 -1.81 -14.74 -7.09
C ILE A 103 -0.56 -14.56 -6.23
N LEU A 104 -0.65 -14.87 -4.93
CA LEU A 104 0.48 -14.75 -4.01
C LEU A 104 1.66 -15.65 -4.41
N LEU A 105 1.38 -16.90 -4.78
CA LEU A 105 2.42 -17.84 -5.22
C LEU A 105 3.10 -17.36 -6.50
N THR A 106 2.33 -16.91 -7.50
CA THR A 106 2.87 -16.35 -8.75
C THR A 106 3.78 -15.16 -8.45
N PHE A 107 3.35 -14.25 -7.59
CA PHE A 107 4.14 -13.10 -7.19
C PHE A 107 5.47 -13.50 -6.51
N LEU A 108 5.43 -14.45 -5.56
CA LEU A 108 6.65 -14.93 -4.90
C LEU A 108 7.62 -15.56 -5.91
N MET A 109 7.11 -16.36 -6.85
CA MET A 109 7.93 -16.96 -7.90
C MET A 109 8.57 -15.92 -8.83
N GLU A 110 7.83 -14.87 -9.21
CA GLU A 110 8.36 -13.77 -10.02
C GLU A 110 9.48 -13.03 -9.29
N ARG A 111 9.30 -12.71 -8.00
CA ARG A 111 10.36 -12.08 -7.20
C ARG A 111 11.59 -12.96 -7.01
N GLU A 112 11.42 -14.26 -6.89
CA GLU A 112 12.55 -15.19 -6.82
C GLU A 112 13.34 -15.20 -8.13
N LYS A 113 12.66 -15.19 -9.29
CA LYS A 113 13.31 -15.07 -10.60
C LYS A 113 14.07 -13.75 -10.74
N GLU A 114 13.46 -12.63 -10.36
CA GLU A 114 14.13 -11.32 -10.37
C GLU A 114 15.38 -11.32 -9.50
N ARG A 115 15.31 -11.89 -8.29
CA ARG A 115 16.48 -12.00 -7.40
C ARG A 115 17.57 -12.86 -8.02
N ALA A 116 17.23 -13.98 -8.66
CA ALA A 116 18.19 -14.86 -9.31
C ALA A 116 18.90 -14.16 -10.47
N ILE A 117 18.17 -13.40 -11.30
CA ILE A 117 18.74 -12.60 -12.39
C ILE A 117 19.70 -11.54 -11.84
N VAL A 118 19.27 -10.78 -10.83
CA VAL A 118 20.11 -9.76 -10.19
C VAL A 118 21.36 -10.38 -9.56
N GLU A 119 21.26 -11.58 -8.97
CA GLU A 119 22.42 -12.28 -8.40
C GLU A 119 23.39 -12.76 -9.49
N GLU A 120 22.89 -13.23 -10.63
CA GLU A 120 23.73 -13.55 -11.80
C GLU A 120 24.42 -12.30 -12.37
N ASP A 121 23.71 -11.18 -12.49
CA ASP A 121 24.26 -9.93 -12.99
C ASP A 121 25.32 -9.36 -12.03
N ILE A 122 25.09 -9.44 -10.71
CA ILE A 122 26.08 -9.09 -9.68
C ILE A 122 27.34 -9.97 -9.78
N LYS A 123 27.18 -11.28 -10.04
CA LYS A 123 28.32 -12.19 -10.25
C LYS A 123 29.10 -11.85 -11.52
N ARG A 124 28.43 -11.35 -12.56
CA ARG A 124 29.06 -10.92 -13.83
C ARG A 124 29.73 -9.55 -13.73
N GLU A 125 29.15 -8.61 -12.97
CA GLU A 125 29.60 -7.21 -12.91
C GLU A 125 30.44 -6.85 -11.67
N GLY A 126 30.57 -7.75 -10.68
CA GLY A 126 31.42 -7.54 -9.49
C GLY A 126 30.94 -6.44 -8.53
N ALA A 127 29.70 -5.96 -8.65
CA ALA A 127 29.15 -4.86 -7.86
C ALA A 127 28.32 -5.33 -6.65
N LYS A 128 28.40 -4.61 -5.51
CA LYS A 128 27.66 -4.95 -4.28
C LYS A 128 26.17 -4.54 -4.36
N PRO A 129 25.23 -5.36 -3.86
CA PRO A 129 23.80 -5.05 -3.92
C PRO A 129 23.40 -3.88 -2.99
N THR A 130 22.72 -2.89 -3.54
CA THR A 130 21.98 -1.88 -2.77
C THR A 130 20.63 -2.45 -2.33
N LYS A 131 20.48 -2.69 -1.02
CA LYS A 131 19.23 -3.18 -0.42
C LYS A 131 18.14 -2.11 -0.53
N LYS A 132 17.14 -2.30 -1.41
CA LYS A 132 15.86 -1.59 -1.32
C LYS A 132 14.98 -2.28 -0.27
N ASN A 133 14.92 -1.70 0.93
CA ASN A 133 14.01 -2.14 2.00
C ASN A 133 12.59 -1.67 1.66
N ILE A 134 11.80 -2.51 1.01
CA ILE A 134 10.34 -2.30 0.90
C ILE A 134 9.69 -3.24 1.91
N CYS A 135 9.16 -2.67 2.99
CA CYS A 135 8.40 -3.38 4.01
C CYS A 135 6.92 -3.27 3.65
N LEU A 136 6.26 -4.40 3.40
CA LEU A 136 4.80 -4.48 3.31
C LEU A 136 4.26 -4.72 4.73
N LEU A 137 3.45 -3.78 5.23
CA LEU A 137 2.49 -4.07 6.29
C LEU A 137 1.18 -4.45 5.58
N LEU A 138 0.84 -5.75 5.67
CA LEU A 138 -0.45 -6.32 5.26
C LEU A 138 -1.52 -6.01 6.31
#